data_AF-V9W896-F1
#
_entry.id   AF-V9W896-F1
#
_cell.length_a   1.000
_cell.length_b   1.000
_cell.length_c   1.000
_cell.angle_alpha   90.00
_cell.angle_beta   90.00
_cell.angle_gamma   90.00
#
_symmetry.space_group_name_H-M   'P 1'
#
loop_
_entity.id
_entity.type
_entity.pdbx_description
1 polymer ?
#
loop_
_entity_poly.entity_id
_entity_poly.type
_entity_poly.pdbx_seq_one_letter_code
_entity_poly.pdbx_strand_id
1 'polypeptide(L)'
;MIASVGIRGITGIAQILFRIFRDAGKSSILTRELNPQGPWENYIVSFQAIDFNVKAGTHIYTLTAENKVNGTRADIVGPISFSGLAVKTKK
;
A
#
# COMPACT_ATOMS: atom_id res chain seq x y z
N MET A 1 5.47 0.48 10.37
CA MET A 1 5.67 1.16 9.06
C MET A 1 4.41 1.92 8.72
N ILE A 2 4.56 3.05 8.05
CA ILE A 2 3.47 3.92 7.61
C ILE A 2 3.69 4.20 6.13
N ALA A 3 2.64 4.10 5.32
CA ALA A 3 2.67 4.49 3.93
C ALA A 3 1.45 5.33 3.59
N SER A 4 1.62 6.28 2.67
CA SER A 4 0.53 7.07 2.10
C SER A 4 0.69 7.16 0.59
N VAL A 5 -0.43 7.06 -0.12
CA VAL A 5 -0.48 7.11 -1.58
C VAL A 5 -1.61 8.04 -2.02
N GLY A 6 -1.27 9.04 -2.82
CA GLY A 6 -2.22 9.85 -3.56
C GLY A 6 -2.72 9.13 -4.82
N ILE A 7 -4.04 9.05 -4.97
CA ILE A 7 -4.73 8.33 -6.03
C ILE A 7 -5.71 9.27 -6.70
N ARG A 8 -5.80 9.18 -8.02
CA ARG A 8 -6.79 9.88 -8.84
C ARG A 8 -7.70 8.89 -9.55
N GLY A 9 -9.02 9.05 -9.40
CA GLY A 9 -9.98 8.32 -10.21
C GLY A 9 -10.00 8.85 -11.65
N ILE A 10 -9.97 7.96 -12.65
CA ILE A 10 -9.94 8.34 -14.06
C ILE A 10 -11.17 7.83 -14.81
N THR A 11 -11.54 6.56 -14.63
CA THR A 11 -12.67 5.95 -15.34
C THR A 11 -13.39 4.95 -14.45
N GLY A 12 -14.71 5.08 -14.31
CA GLY A 12 -15.51 4.24 -13.42
C GLY A 12 -15.09 4.33 -11.95
N ILE A 13 -15.55 3.35 -11.16
CA ILE A 13 -15.21 3.22 -9.73
C ILE A 13 -14.21 2.08 -9.59
N ALA A 14 -12.91 2.41 -9.63
CA ALA A 14 -11.84 1.42 -9.44
C ALA A 14 -11.76 0.99 -7.97
N GLN A 15 -11.62 -0.32 -7.71
CA GLN A 15 -11.30 -0.85 -6.39
C GLN A 15 -9.82 -1.20 -6.37
N ILE A 16 -9.06 -0.58 -5.46
CA ILE A 16 -7.61 -0.70 -5.45
C ILE A 16 -7.17 -1.56 -4.26
N LEU A 17 -6.44 -2.63 -4.56
CA LEU A 17 -5.82 -3.49 -3.57
C LEU A 17 -4.36 -3.07 -3.35
N PHE A 18 -4.07 -2.62 -2.14
CA PHE A 18 -2.72 -2.30 -1.69
C PHE A 18 -2.10 -3.50 -0.98
N ARG A 19 -0.86 -3.83 -1.34
CA ARG A 19 -0.07 -4.86 -0.64
C ARG A 19 1.36 -4.44 -0.39
N ILE A 20 1.85 -4.73 0.81
CA ILE A 20 3.26 -4.54 1.18
C ILE A 20 3.95 -5.90 1.27
N PHE A 21 5.09 -6.04 0.61
CA PHE A 21 5.95 -7.22 0.65
C PHE A 21 7.32 -6.86 1.21
N ARG A 22 7.99 -7.82 1.85
CA ARG A 22 9.42 -7.76 2.22
C ARG A 22 10.19 -8.78 1.39
N ASP A 23 11.32 -8.35 0.83
CA ASP A 23 12.30 -9.17 0.11
C ASP A 23 11.68 -10.10 -0.97
N ALA A 24 10.70 -9.57 -1.73
CA ALA A 24 9.92 -10.33 -2.71
C ALA A 24 9.24 -11.61 -2.15
N GLY A 25 8.94 -11.61 -0.85
CA GLY A 25 8.28 -12.72 -0.17
C GLY A 25 6.91 -13.04 -0.74
N LYS A 26 6.51 -14.32 -0.65
CA LYS A 26 5.22 -14.80 -1.17
C LYS A 26 3.99 -14.24 -0.44
N SER A 27 4.16 -13.86 0.83
CA SER A 27 3.08 -13.34 1.66
C SER A 27 3.26 -11.86 1.89
N SER A 28 2.16 -11.10 1.75
CA SER A 28 2.14 -9.68 2.07
C SER A 28 2.10 -9.47 3.59
N ILE A 29 2.85 -8.49 4.08
CA ILE A 29 2.81 -8.00 5.46
C ILE A 29 1.47 -7.29 5.73
N LEU A 30 0.95 -6.61 4.71
CA LEU A 30 -0.33 -5.93 4.75
C LEU A 30 -1.06 -6.14 3.43
N THR A 31 -2.36 -6.36 3.52
CA THR A 31 -3.31 -6.26 2.41
C THR A 31 -4.40 -5.28 2.83
N ARG A 32 -4.62 -4.23 2.04
CA ARG A 32 -5.64 -3.20 2.29
C ARG A 32 -6.39 -2.91 1.01
N GLU A 33 -7.71 -3.04 1.05
CA GLU A 33 -8.56 -2.70 -0.08
C GLU A 33 -9.15 -1.31 0.11
N LEU A 34 -9.15 -0.54 -0.98
CA LEU A 34 -9.92 0.70 -1.12
C LEU A 34 -11.14 0.38 -1.97
N ASN A 35 -12.32 0.37 -1.33
CA ASN A 35 -13.61 0.10 -1.94
C ASN A 35 -14.45 1.37 -1.92
N PRO A 36 -14.40 2.14 -2.99
CA PRO A 36 -14.81 3.50 -2.85
C PRO A 36 -16.30 3.56 -3.36
N GLN A 37 -17.19 4.27 -2.66
CA GLN A 37 -18.66 4.36 -2.84
C GLN A 37 -19.24 5.36 -3.89
N GLY A 38 -18.51 6.33 -4.45
CA GLY A 38 -18.99 7.29 -5.47
C GLY A 38 -17.93 7.67 -6.53
N PRO A 39 -18.08 8.76 -7.30
CA PRO A 39 -17.02 9.29 -8.17
C PRO A 39 -15.90 9.93 -7.35
N TRP A 40 -14.64 9.69 -7.74
CA TRP A 40 -13.45 10.20 -7.07
C TRP A 40 -12.67 11.08 -8.01
N GLU A 41 -12.29 12.29 -7.59
CA GLU A 41 -11.23 13.02 -8.26
C GLU A 41 -9.88 12.71 -7.60
N ASN A 42 -9.62 13.11 -6.35
CA ASN A 42 -8.32 12.88 -5.69
C ASN A 42 -8.45 12.44 -4.23
N TYR A 43 -7.71 11.40 -3.84
CA TYR A 43 -7.73 10.83 -2.48
C TYR A 43 -6.32 10.50 -2.01
N ILE A 44 -6.09 10.65 -0.70
CA ILE A 44 -4.90 10.13 -0.03
C ILE A 44 -5.34 8.93 0.80
N VAL A 45 -4.69 7.79 0.55
CA VAL A 45 -4.89 6.58 1.34
C VAL A 45 -3.65 6.35 2.19
N SER A 46 -3.85 6.35 3.51
CA SER A 46 -2.80 6.04 4.47
C SER A 46 -3.07 4.71 5.15
N PHE A 47 -2.02 3.92 5.35
CA PHE A 47 -2.11 2.65 6.07
C PHE A 47 -0.85 2.41 6.90
N GLN A 48 -1.03 1.64 7.96
CA GLN A 48 0.03 1.23 8.86
C GLN A 48 0.12 -0.29 8.88
N ALA A 49 1.35 -0.80 8.94
CA ALA A 49 1.60 -2.23 9.14
C ALA A 49 2.66 -2.44 10.21
N ILE A 50 2.62 -3.60 10.84
CA ILE A 50 3.66 -4.09 11.74
C ILE A 50 4.26 -5.33 11.09
N ASP A 51 5.55 -5.26 10.80
CA ASP A 51 6.31 -6.40 10.30
C ASP A 51 7.05 -7.05 11.47
N PHE A 52 6.73 -8.32 11.73
CA PHE A 52 7.32 -9.08 12.83
C PHE A 52 8.49 -9.93 12.32
N ASN A 53 9.38 -10.29 13.26
CA ASN A 53 10.53 -11.18 12.99
C ASN A 53 11.43 -10.67 11.85
N VAL A 54 11.59 -9.35 11.75
CA VAL A 54 12.55 -8.72 10.84
C VAL A 54 13.95 -9.12 11.28
N LYS A 55 14.76 -9.65 10.36
CA LYS A 55 16.14 -10.05 10.66
C LYS A 55 17.02 -8.79 10.73
N ALA A 56 18.19 -8.92 11.35
CA ALA A 56 19.19 -7.87 11.25
C ALA A 56 19.72 -7.80 9.81
N GLY A 57 19.87 -6.59 9.27
CA GLY A 57 20.39 -6.36 7.92
C GLY A 57 19.53 -5.39 7.11
N THR A 58 19.73 -5.40 5.80
CA THR A 58 18.98 -4.60 4.83
C THR A 58 17.82 -5.41 4.26
N HIS A 59 16.65 -4.77 4.16
CA HIS A 59 15.43 -5.36 3.61
C HIS A 59 14.83 -4.44 2.55
N ILE A 60 14.28 -5.04 1.50
CA ILE A 60 13.56 -4.31 0.45
C ILE A 60 12.07 -4.45 0.71
N TYR A 61 11.40 -3.33 0.89
CA TYR A 61 9.95 -3.29 1.00
C TYR A 61 9.34 -2.80 -0.31
N THR A 62 8.34 -3.53 -0.81
CA THR A 62 7.62 -3.18 -2.04
C THR A 62 6.16 -2.94 -1.71
N LEU A 63 5.66 -1.75 -2.04
CA LEU A 63 4.23 -1.43 -2.02
C LEU A 63 3.67 -1.57 -3.44
N THR A 64 2.62 -2.36 -3.58
CA THR A 64 1.88 -2.53 -4.84
C THR A 64 0.49 -1.94 -4.71
N ALA A 65 -0.05 -1.47 -5.83
CA ALA A 65 -1.42 -1.00 -5.98
C ALA A 65 -2.01 -1.68 -7.22
N GLU A 66 -3.02 -2.52 -7.03
CA GLU A 66 -3.64 -3.31 -8.09
C GLU A 66 -5.09 -2.86 -8.26
N ASN A 67 -5.50 -2.54 -9.50
CA ASN A 67 -6.92 -2.34 -9.80
C ASN A 67 -7.61 -3.71 -9.95
N LYS A 68 -8.64 -3.96 -9.13
CA LYS A 68 -9.40 -5.21 -9.11
C LYS A 68 -10.60 -5.22 -10.06
N VAL A 69 -11.00 -4.07 -10.60
CA VAL A 69 -12.23 -3.94 -11.40
C VAL A 69 -11.88 -3.66 -12.86
N ASN A 70 -12.20 -4.61 -13.73
CA ASN A 70 -12.01 -4.47 -15.18
C ASN A 70 -12.80 -3.28 -15.74
N GLY A 71 -12.24 -2.62 -16.75
CA GLY A 71 -12.87 -1.46 -17.41
C GLY A 71 -12.87 -0.17 -16.58
N THR A 72 -12.23 -0.17 -15.41
CA THR A 72 -12.02 1.04 -14.60
C THR A 72 -10.55 1.45 -14.61
N ARG A 73 -10.26 2.69 -14.23
CA ARG A 73 -8.90 3.22 -14.12
C ARG A 73 -8.78 4.19 -12.96
N ALA A 74 -7.72 4.02 -12.18
CA ALA A 74 -7.22 5.01 -11.25
C ALA A 74 -5.70 5.08 -11.37
N ASP A 75 -5.16 6.30 -11.27
CA ASP A 75 -3.74 6.56 -11.43
C ASP A 75 -3.14 6.96 -10.06
N ILE A 76 -1.89 6.56 -9.83
CA ILE A 76 -1.12 7.05 -8.68
C ILE A 76 -0.54 8.42 -9.05
N VAL A 77 -1.01 9.47 -8.39
CA VAL A 77 -0.66 10.87 -8.71
C VAL A 77 0.21 11.55 -7.65
N GLY A 78 0.43 10.87 -6.52
CA GLY A 78 1.25 11.37 -5.43
C GLY A 78 0.50 12.25 -4.43
N PRO A 79 1.07 12.47 -3.23
CA PRO A 79 2.39 12.00 -2.79
C PRO A 79 2.45 10.48 -2.55
N ILE A 80 3.64 9.90 -2.70
CA ILE A 80 3.95 8.54 -2.25
C ILE A 80 4.94 8.68 -1.10
N SER A 81 4.53 8.31 0.11
CA SER A 81 5.42 8.23 1.27
C SER A 81 5.43 6.80 1.80
N PHE A 82 6.61 6.31 2.16
CA PHE A 82 6.78 5.00 2.78
C PHE A 82 7.91 5.09 3.80
N SER A 83 7.58 4.87 5.08
CA SER A 83 8.54 4.94 6.17
C SER A 83 8.38 3.77 7.13
N GLY A 84 9.49 3.36 7.72
CA GLY A 84 9.53 2.26 8.68
C GLY A 84 10.56 2.54 9.75
N LEU A 85 10.19 2.21 11.00
CA LEU A 85 11.13 2.13 12.11
C LEU A 85 11.27 0.66 12.48
N ALA A 86 12.50 0.15 12.44
CA ALA A 86 12.82 -1.16 12.97
C ALA A 86 13.18 -1.00 14.46
N VAL A 87 12.48 -1.72 15.32
CA VAL A 87 12.75 -1.74 16.77
C VAL A 87 13.19 -3.13 17.19
N LYS A 88 14.27 -3.19 17.97
CA LYS A 88 14.71 -4.42 18.63
C LYS A 88 14.17 -4.42 20.05
N THR A 89 13.24 -5.32 20.36
CA THR A 89 12.84 -5.55 21.75
C THR A 89 13.90 -6.40 22.44
N LYS A 90 14.35 -5.98 23.63
CA LYS A 90 15.14 -6.86 24.51
C LYS A 90 14.19 -7.94 25.02
N LYS A 91 14.56 -9.21 24.87
CA LYS A 91 13.99 -10.29 25.67
C LYS A 91 14.62 -10.25 27.05
#